data_AF-A0A7C4D6R1-F1
#
_entry.id   AF-A0A7C4D6R1-F1
#
_cell.length_a   1.000
_cell.length_b   1.000
_cell.length_c   1.000
_cell.angle_alpha   90.00
_cell.angle_beta   90.00
_cell.angle_gamma   90.00
#
_symmetry.space_group_name_H-M   'P 1'
#
loop_
_entity.id
_entity.type
_entity.pdbx_description
1 polymer ?
#
loop_
_entity_poly.entity_id
_entity_poly.type
_entity_poly.pdbx_seq_one_letter_code
_entity_poly.pdbx_strand_id
1 'polypeptide(L)'
;MKEKLEMLAPALTLRSVIIVVLEAIIFSVLSEIMYLHTAKPATFSAFIIPWFWMIVLNEALGKISPKLRLKRGEMILVLYAMAIIGGHYYIVKGSASTANLQAIMSGHTGLITSAQSWTVLEAVRDHWSRLTPGFMFPLEGRDLIAFQIWNGKKPGDIFPWSLLTIPIIYWETITILIFIMCISWTFLVIGSSWIEIERLPFPWAVPLTYTIGLLKESEEITSQGEQGSYKPKIFDFKDPLIRAFYIGLLIGFAGSIMPVLAEALPPLAWAGAVQWGYMDVNLYSLAAMFPGANWTLRIHLEYLALWLIMPNDVLWTFIIVQVVLNWIWLYTAVRLGIIPYEPGMEFYVYGGAPGGWEPFSYMIMGTVGVPFFIG
;
A
#
# COMPACT_ATOMS: atom_id res chain seq x y z
N MET A 1 -0.28 -33.44 5.27
CA MET A 1 -1.41 -32.52 5.01
C MET A 1 -2.25 -32.27 6.27
N LYS A 2 -2.67 -33.30 7.03
CA LYS A 2 -3.31 -33.15 8.36
C LYS A 2 -2.49 -32.33 9.37
N GLU A 3 -1.19 -32.58 9.47
CA GLU A 3 -0.29 -31.84 10.37
C GLU A 3 -0.12 -30.35 9.98
N LYS A 4 -0.16 -30.02 8.67
CA LYS A 4 -0.20 -28.64 8.18
C LYS A 4 -1.55 -27.94 8.45
N LEU A 5 -2.65 -28.71 8.44
CA LEU A 5 -4.00 -28.21 8.75
C LEU A 5 -4.20 -27.98 10.25
N GLU A 6 -3.61 -28.81 11.11
CA GLU A 6 -3.65 -28.66 12.58
C GLU A 6 -2.83 -27.44 13.07
N MET A 7 -1.83 -26.98 12.32
CA MET A 7 -1.08 -25.76 12.63
C MET A 7 -1.84 -24.45 12.38
N LEU A 8 -2.93 -24.48 11.61
CA LEU A 8 -3.77 -23.30 11.39
C LEU A 8 -4.87 -23.31 12.44
N ALA A 9 -4.58 -22.76 13.63
CA ALA A 9 -5.63 -22.33 14.55
C ALA A 9 -6.69 -21.57 13.74
N PRO A 10 -8.00 -21.83 13.93
CA PRO A 10 -9.03 -21.29 13.06
C PRO A 10 -8.91 -19.76 13.02
N ALA A 11 -8.50 -19.23 11.86
CA ALA A 11 -8.34 -17.79 11.65
C ALA A 11 -9.69 -17.08 11.57
N LEU A 12 -10.70 -17.79 11.07
CA LEU A 12 -12.10 -17.38 10.99
C LEU A 12 -12.83 -17.81 12.28
N THR A 13 -12.77 -16.97 13.30
CA THR A 13 -13.63 -17.07 14.47
C THR A 13 -14.70 -15.99 14.37
N LEU A 14 -15.85 -16.17 15.01
CA LEU A 14 -16.87 -15.10 15.08
C LEU A 14 -16.25 -13.79 15.61
N ARG A 15 -15.33 -13.91 16.57
CA ARG A 15 -14.61 -12.78 17.15
C ARG A 15 -13.73 -12.07 16.14
N SER A 16 -12.92 -12.79 15.35
CA SER A 16 -12.04 -12.16 14.35
C SER A 16 -12.85 -11.51 13.23
N VAL A 17 -13.97 -12.11 12.83
CA VAL A 17 -14.89 -11.52 11.86
C VAL A 17 -15.51 -10.22 12.39
N ILE A 18 -16.00 -10.21 13.64
CA ILE A 18 -16.55 -8.99 14.25
C ILE A 18 -15.50 -7.88 14.30
N ILE A 19 -14.27 -8.20 14.71
CA ILE A 19 -13.19 -7.22 14.79
C ILE A 19 -12.88 -6.66 13.41
N VAL A 20 -12.70 -7.51 12.41
CA VAL A 20 -12.40 -7.08 11.03
C VAL A 20 -13.50 -6.20 10.45
N VAL A 21 -14.78 -6.53 10.70
CA VAL A 21 -15.91 -5.71 10.24
C VAL A 21 -15.93 -4.36 10.94
N LEU A 22 -15.74 -4.33 12.27
CA LEU A 22 -15.70 -3.08 13.04
C LEU A 22 -14.51 -2.21 12.62
N GLU A 23 -13.34 -2.81 12.44
CA GLU A 23 -12.15 -2.13 11.95
C GLU A 23 -12.37 -1.58 10.55
N ALA A 24 -12.91 -2.38 9.62
CA ALA A 24 -13.20 -1.92 8.27
C ALA A 24 -14.13 -0.70 8.28
N ILE A 25 -15.19 -0.70 9.09
CA ILE A 25 -16.11 0.44 9.17
C ILE A 25 -15.42 1.66 9.79
N ILE A 26 -14.80 1.49 10.96
CA ILE A 26 -14.21 2.61 11.72
C ILE A 26 -13.05 3.22 10.95
N PHE A 27 -12.10 2.41 10.49
CA PHE A 27 -10.91 2.90 9.81
C PHE A 27 -11.22 3.43 8.41
N SER A 28 -12.21 2.90 7.68
CA SER A 28 -12.61 3.49 6.39
C SER A 28 -13.21 4.89 6.57
N VAL A 29 -14.08 5.08 7.57
CA VAL A 29 -14.66 6.41 7.86
C VAL A 29 -13.57 7.40 8.30
N LEU A 30 -12.68 6.98 9.21
CA LEU A 30 -11.57 7.84 9.65
C LEU A 30 -10.59 8.14 8.51
N SER A 31 -10.35 7.18 7.61
CA SER A 31 -9.54 7.35 6.42
C SER A 31 -10.11 8.40 5.49
N GLU A 32 -11.43 8.37 5.26
CA GLU A 32 -12.11 9.35 4.41
C GLU A 32 -12.08 10.76 5.05
N ILE A 33 -12.35 10.86 6.36
CA ILE A 33 -12.23 12.13 7.07
C ILE A 33 -10.81 12.69 6.94
N MET A 34 -9.79 11.85 7.17
CA MET A 34 -8.40 12.28 7.07
C MET A 34 -8.05 12.70 5.66
N TYR A 35 -8.41 11.91 4.64
CA TYR A 35 -8.16 12.20 3.23
C TYR A 35 -8.77 13.55 2.81
N LEU A 36 -10.03 13.78 3.17
CA LEU A 36 -10.77 15.01 2.80
C LEU A 36 -10.31 16.25 3.56
N HIS A 37 -9.68 16.09 4.75
CA HIS A 37 -9.32 17.20 5.62
C HIS A 37 -7.80 17.36 5.81
N THR A 38 -6.99 16.67 5.01
CA THR A 38 -5.53 16.87 5.01
C THR A 38 -5.09 17.74 3.83
N ALA A 39 -4.03 18.51 4.04
CA ALA A 39 -3.36 19.24 2.95
C ALA A 39 -2.48 18.34 2.08
N LYS A 40 -2.27 17.07 2.48
CA LYS A 40 -1.45 16.08 1.78
C LYS A 40 -2.19 14.74 1.63
N PRO A 41 -3.32 14.69 0.90
CA PRO A 41 -4.17 13.49 0.78
C PRO A 41 -3.43 12.26 0.23
N ALA A 42 -2.41 12.52 -0.58
CA ALA A 42 -1.61 11.48 -1.18
C ALA A 42 -0.56 10.87 -0.20
N THR A 43 -0.23 11.59 0.87
CA THR A 43 0.64 11.11 1.97
C THR A 43 -0.19 10.49 3.09
N PHE A 44 -1.24 11.20 3.51
CA PHE A 44 -2.18 10.79 4.54
C PHE A 44 -3.45 10.28 3.85
N SER A 45 -3.33 9.13 3.18
CA SER A 45 -4.40 8.58 2.35
C SER A 45 -5.35 7.65 3.10
N ALA A 46 -4.93 7.08 4.24
CA ALA A 46 -5.78 6.27 5.10
C ALA A 46 -5.34 6.35 6.56
N PHE A 47 -6.32 6.39 7.45
CA PHE A 47 -6.09 6.36 8.89
C PHE A 47 -5.96 4.89 9.28
N ILE A 48 -4.76 4.49 9.68
CA ILE A 48 -4.45 3.10 10.03
C ILE A 48 -3.48 3.05 11.22
N ILE A 49 -3.53 1.96 11.97
CA ILE A 49 -2.57 1.70 13.04
C ILE A 49 -1.41 0.87 12.45
N PRO A 50 -0.16 1.35 12.53
CA PRO A 50 0.98 0.59 12.05
C PRO A 50 1.04 -0.81 12.66
N TRP A 51 1.38 -1.81 11.84
CA TRP A 51 1.31 -3.22 12.24
C TRP A 51 2.06 -3.55 13.53
N PHE A 52 3.24 -2.95 13.73
CA PHE A 52 4.00 -3.11 14.96
C PHE A 52 3.18 -2.75 16.21
N TRP A 53 2.41 -1.66 16.16
CA TRP A 53 1.54 -1.26 17.27
C TRP A 53 0.37 -2.21 17.46
N MET A 54 -0.18 -2.78 16.39
CA MET A 54 -1.20 -3.84 16.50
C MET A 54 -0.67 -5.05 17.28
N ILE A 55 0.57 -5.46 17.01
CA ILE A 55 1.24 -6.54 17.77
C ILE A 55 1.43 -6.16 19.23
N VAL A 56 1.99 -4.97 19.51
CA VAL A 56 2.21 -4.48 20.87
C VAL A 56 0.90 -4.40 21.66
N LEU A 57 -0.17 -3.88 21.06
CA LEU A 57 -1.50 -3.80 21.66
C LEU A 57 -2.05 -5.19 21.95
N ASN A 58 -1.95 -6.13 21.00
CA ASN A 58 -2.41 -7.50 21.20
C ASN A 58 -1.67 -8.22 22.34
N GLU A 59 -0.35 -8.08 22.39
CA GLU A 59 0.50 -8.67 23.43
C GLU A 59 0.25 -8.01 24.81
N ALA A 60 0.00 -6.70 24.84
CA ALA A 60 -0.38 -5.97 26.06
C ALA A 60 -1.76 -6.41 26.56
N LEU A 61 -2.75 -6.58 25.67
CA LEU A 61 -4.06 -7.13 26.01
C LEU A 61 -3.94 -8.55 26.57
N GLY A 62 -3.02 -9.36 26.03
CA GLY A 62 -2.72 -10.69 26.57
C GLY A 62 -2.18 -10.67 28.00
N LYS A 63 -1.38 -9.65 28.37
CA LYS A 63 -0.92 -9.47 29.75
C LYS A 63 -2.07 -9.13 30.70
N ILE A 64 -3.03 -8.33 30.24
CA ILE A 64 -4.22 -7.98 31.03
C ILE A 64 -5.13 -9.22 31.16
N SER A 65 -5.39 -9.91 30.06
CA SER A 65 -6.19 -11.12 30.02
C SER A 65 -5.87 -11.95 28.76
N PRO A 66 -5.50 -13.23 28.91
CA PRO A 66 -5.29 -14.13 27.76
C PRO A 66 -6.51 -14.24 26.84
N LYS A 67 -7.72 -13.97 27.35
CA LYS A 67 -8.96 -13.97 26.56
C LYS A 67 -9.10 -12.75 25.64
N LEU A 68 -8.45 -11.63 25.98
CA LEU A 68 -8.46 -10.40 25.17
C LEU A 68 -7.40 -10.43 24.07
N ARG A 69 -6.41 -11.31 24.16
CA ARG A 69 -5.45 -11.54 23.07
C ARG A 69 -6.13 -12.22 21.89
N LEU A 70 -5.81 -11.77 20.69
CA LEU A 70 -6.10 -12.45 19.44
C LEU A 70 -5.03 -13.49 19.15
N LYS A 71 -5.46 -14.68 18.76
CA LYS A 71 -4.57 -15.77 18.32
C LYS A 71 -3.86 -15.38 17.04
N ARG A 72 -2.75 -16.04 16.73
CA ARG A 72 -2.00 -15.83 15.47
C ARG A 72 -2.90 -15.81 14.22
N GLY A 73 -3.81 -16.78 14.08
CA GLY A 73 -4.72 -16.86 12.93
C GLY A 73 -5.66 -15.65 12.84
N GLU A 74 -6.17 -15.18 13.98
CA GLU A 74 -7.05 -14.00 14.05
C GLU A 74 -6.28 -12.72 13.71
N MET A 75 -5.03 -12.59 14.18
CA MET A 75 -4.15 -11.48 13.84
C MET A 75 -3.80 -11.41 12.35
N ILE A 76 -3.63 -12.57 11.70
CA ILE A 76 -3.41 -12.61 10.24
C ILE A 76 -4.64 -12.08 9.49
N LEU A 77 -5.85 -12.40 9.95
CA LEU A 77 -7.07 -11.87 9.34
C LEU A 77 -7.17 -10.34 9.49
N VAL A 78 -6.83 -9.82 10.67
CA VAL A 78 -6.73 -8.37 10.94
C VAL A 78 -5.69 -7.70 10.05
N LEU A 79 -4.52 -8.33 9.86
CA LEU A 79 -3.47 -7.83 8.96
C LEU A 79 -4.01 -7.66 7.54
N TYR A 80 -4.72 -8.64 7.00
CA TYR A 80 -5.30 -8.54 5.64
C TYR A 80 -6.35 -7.44 5.55
N ALA A 81 -7.23 -7.32 6.55
CA ALA A 81 -8.23 -6.26 6.58
C ALA A 81 -7.56 -4.87 6.57
N MET A 82 -6.58 -4.66 7.44
CA MET A 82 -5.81 -3.41 7.49
C MET A 82 -4.98 -3.18 6.23
N ALA A 83 -4.47 -4.24 5.58
CA ALA A 83 -3.76 -4.12 4.32
C ALA A 83 -4.68 -3.67 3.18
N ILE A 84 -5.94 -4.09 3.16
CA ILE A 84 -6.93 -3.60 2.18
C ILE A 84 -7.22 -2.11 2.45
N ILE A 85 -7.41 -1.73 3.72
CA ILE A 85 -7.74 -0.36 4.11
C ILE A 85 -6.56 0.60 3.93
N GLY A 86 -5.35 0.16 4.26
CA GLY A 86 -4.12 0.96 4.16
C GLY A 86 -3.41 0.86 2.81
N GLY A 87 -3.71 -0.16 2.01
CA GLY A 87 -3.07 -0.45 0.73
C GLY A 87 -1.69 -1.12 0.88
N HIS A 88 -0.99 -1.25 -0.25
CA HIS A 88 0.24 -2.06 -0.34
C HIS A 88 1.36 -1.64 0.62
N TYR A 89 1.52 -0.34 0.93
CA TYR A 89 2.53 0.09 1.92
C TYR A 89 2.25 -0.35 3.35
N TYR A 90 1.02 -0.78 3.67
CA TYR A 90 0.74 -1.28 5.00
C TYR A 90 1.49 -2.56 5.30
N ILE A 91 1.53 -3.48 4.32
CA ILE A 91 2.25 -4.75 4.44
C ILE A 91 3.76 -4.49 4.54
N VAL A 92 4.23 -3.50 3.81
CA VAL A 92 5.65 -3.22 3.56
C VAL A 92 6.27 -2.39 4.70
N LYS A 93 5.53 -1.38 5.20
CA LYS A 93 6.04 -0.36 6.14
C LYS A 93 5.12 -0.12 7.34
N GLY A 94 3.93 -0.69 7.36
CA GLY A 94 2.89 -0.33 8.33
C GLY A 94 2.32 1.08 8.12
N SER A 95 2.47 1.66 6.92
CA SER A 95 1.97 3.00 6.56
C SER A 95 0.92 2.94 5.47
N ALA A 96 0.09 3.99 5.36
CA ALA A 96 -0.90 4.08 4.30
C ALA A 96 -0.23 4.32 2.93
N SER A 97 -0.91 3.90 1.87
CA SER A 97 -0.55 4.19 0.48
C SER A 97 -1.73 4.77 -0.28
N THR A 98 -1.49 5.39 -1.43
CA THR A 98 -2.55 5.85 -2.32
C THR A 98 -3.24 4.73 -3.09
N ALA A 99 -2.74 3.49 -3.03
CA ALA A 99 -3.40 2.33 -3.61
C ALA A 99 -4.11 1.55 -2.50
N ASN A 100 -5.03 2.22 -1.83
CA ASN A 100 -5.80 1.71 -0.70
C ASN A 100 -7.29 1.58 -1.07
N LEU A 101 -8.10 0.99 -0.18
CA LEU A 101 -9.54 0.82 -0.43
C LEU A 101 -10.22 2.15 -0.78
N GLN A 102 -9.86 3.23 -0.10
CA GLN A 102 -10.43 4.55 -0.32
C GLN A 102 -10.17 5.04 -1.74
N ALA A 103 -8.93 4.98 -2.23
CA ALA A 103 -8.58 5.37 -3.59
C ALA A 103 -9.22 4.48 -4.66
N ILE A 104 -9.40 3.18 -4.37
CA ILE A 104 -10.14 2.28 -5.25
C ILE A 104 -11.60 2.75 -5.38
N MET A 105 -12.25 3.12 -4.27
CA MET A 105 -13.66 3.53 -4.24
C MET A 105 -13.90 4.98 -4.71
N SER A 106 -12.93 5.87 -4.53
CA SER A 106 -13.08 7.32 -4.77
C SER A 106 -12.34 7.82 -6.02
N GLY A 107 -11.26 7.17 -6.45
CA GLY A 107 -10.33 7.69 -7.45
C GLY A 107 -10.15 6.82 -8.70
N HIS A 108 -10.41 5.51 -8.64
CA HIS A 108 -10.10 4.61 -9.76
C HIS A 108 -11.31 3.84 -10.28
N THR A 109 -12.25 3.46 -9.41
CA THR A 109 -13.41 2.66 -9.78
C THR A 109 -14.62 3.02 -8.92
N GLY A 110 -15.82 2.75 -9.41
CA GLY A 110 -17.01 2.89 -8.59
C GLY A 110 -17.91 4.06 -8.93
N LEU A 111 -18.89 4.26 -8.04
CA LEU A 111 -19.96 5.23 -8.21
C LEU A 111 -19.46 6.68 -8.17
N ILE A 112 -18.42 6.96 -7.36
CA ILE A 112 -17.84 8.30 -7.22
C ILE A 112 -17.05 8.67 -8.47
N THR A 113 -16.18 7.79 -8.96
CA THR A 113 -15.43 8.00 -10.21
C THR A 113 -16.37 8.14 -11.41
N SER A 114 -17.46 7.38 -11.41
CA SER A 114 -18.54 7.57 -12.37
C SER A 114 -19.08 8.99 -12.28
N ALA A 115 -19.54 9.45 -11.11
CA ALA A 115 -20.04 10.81 -10.91
C ALA A 115 -19.04 11.91 -11.31
N GLN A 116 -17.76 11.79 -10.94
CA GLN A 116 -16.68 12.69 -11.33
C GLN A 116 -16.55 12.84 -12.85
N SER A 117 -16.68 11.72 -13.57
CA SER A 117 -16.57 11.69 -15.04
C SER A 117 -17.73 12.45 -15.71
N TRP A 118 -18.85 12.64 -15.02
CA TRP A 118 -19.96 13.48 -15.48
C TRP A 118 -19.87 14.95 -15.03
N THR A 119 -19.31 15.23 -13.85
CA THR A 119 -19.36 16.57 -13.23
C THR A 119 -18.09 17.39 -13.39
N VAL A 120 -16.92 16.74 -13.42
CA VAL A 120 -15.62 17.42 -13.37
C VAL A 120 -14.87 17.28 -14.69
N LEU A 121 -14.92 16.10 -15.32
CA LEU A 121 -14.10 15.78 -16.48
C LEU A 121 -14.85 16.04 -17.78
N GLU A 122 -14.98 17.31 -18.17
CA GLU A 122 -15.69 17.74 -19.39
C GLU A 122 -15.21 17.00 -20.65
N ALA A 123 -13.90 16.76 -20.75
CA ALA A 123 -13.27 16.07 -21.89
C ALA A 123 -13.76 14.62 -22.11
N VAL A 124 -14.21 13.94 -21.07
CA VAL A 124 -14.69 12.54 -21.16
C VAL A 124 -16.19 12.42 -20.98
N ARG A 125 -16.88 13.49 -20.54
CA ARG A 125 -18.31 13.47 -20.21
C ARG A 125 -19.16 12.89 -21.32
N ASP A 126 -18.99 13.36 -22.56
CA ASP A 126 -19.79 12.90 -23.70
C ASP A 126 -19.54 11.43 -24.02
N HIS A 127 -18.29 11.01 -24.01
CA HIS A 127 -17.89 9.63 -24.27
C HIS A 127 -18.43 8.69 -23.19
N TRP A 128 -18.21 9.05 -21.93
CA TRP A 128 -18.66 8.32 -20.76
C TRP A 128 -20.19 8.21 -20.71
N SER A 129 -20.88 9.28 -21.10
CA SER A 129 -22.34 9.34 -21.15
C SER A 129 -23.00 8.38 -22.15
N ARG A 130 -22.25 7.96 -23.18
CA ARG A 130 -22.70 7.03 -24.22
C ARG A 130 -22.37 5.58 -23.90
N LEU A 131 -21.24 5.36 -23.23
CA LEU A 131 -20.74 4.04 -22.93
C LEU A 131 -21.25 3.46 -21.61
N THR A 132 -21.74 4.30 -20.70
CA THR A 132 -22.14 3.81 -19.38
C THR A 132 -23.59 3.33 -19.36
N PRO A 133 -23.83 2.02 -19.18
CA PRO A 133 -25.16 1.46 -19.08
C PRO A 133 -25.82 1.77 -17.72
N GLY A 134 -27.15 1.66 -17.68
CA GLY A 134 -27.95 1.99 -16.51
C GLY A 134 -27.64 1.22 -15.22
N PHE A 135 -27.00 0.05 -15.34
CA PHE A 135 -26.57 -0.74 -14.18
C PHE A 135 -25.25 -0.26 -13.56
N MET A 136 -24.44 0.52 -14.29
CA MET A 136 -23.19 1.13 -13.79
C MET A 136 -23.44 2.51 -13.20
N PHE A 137 -24.39 3.26 -13.77
CA PHE A 137 -24.83 4.56 -13.28
C PHE A 137 -26.26 4.83 -13.76
N PRO A 138 -27.14 5.49 -12.98
CA PRO A 138 -28.53 5.69 -13.39
C PRO A 138 -28.63 6.50 -14.68
N LEU A 139 -29.54 6.09 -15.58
CA LEU A 139 -29.81 6.86 -16.81
C LEU A 139 -30.72 8.06 -16.54
N GLU A 140 -31.72 7.87 -15.69
CA GLU A 140 -32.66 8.91 -15.29
C GLU A 140 -32.04 9.83 -14.25
N GLY A 141 -32.18 11.15 -14.43
CA GLY A 141 -31.69 12.15 -13.47
C GLY A 141 -30.16 12.19 -13.30
N ARG A 142 -29.41 11.54 -14.20
CA ARG A 142 -27.96 11.28 -14.06
C ARG A 142 -27.13 12.51 -13.73
N ASP A 143 -27.41 13.65 -14.36
CA ASP A 143 -26.63 14.88 -14.17
C ASP A 143 -26.84 15.45 -12.76
N LEU A 144 -28.09 15.42 -12.26
CA LEU A 144 -28.41 15.84 -10.90
C LEU A 144 -27.82 14.89 -9.87
N ILE A 145 -27.92 13.58 -10.11
CA ILE A 145 -27.37 12.54 -9.23
C ILE A 145 -25.86 12.67 -9.14
N ALA A 146 -25.17 12.79 -10.28
CA ALA A 146 -23.72 12.98 -10.32
C ALA A 146 -23.31 14.27 -9.60
N PHE A 147 -24.05 15.37 -9.82
CA PHE A 147 -23.84 16.62 -9.11
C PHE A 147 -24.00 16.47 -7.59
N GLN A 148 -25.05 15.79 -7.13
CA GLN A 148 -25.33 15.57 -5.70
C GLN A 148 -24.31 14.65 -5.03
N ILE A 149 -23.79 13.63 -5.75
CA ILE A 149 -22.71 12.76 -5.27
C ILE A 149 -21.42 13.59 -5.10
N TRP A 150 -21.10 14.46 -6.06
CA TRP A 150 -19.83 15.19 -6.07
C TRP A 150 -19.82 16.42 -5.17
N ASN A 151 -20.85 17.26 -5.27
CA ASN A 151 -20.93 18.57 -4.60
C ASN A 151 -21.78 18.52 -3.33
N GLY A 152 -22.35 17.37 -3.00
CA GLY A 152 -23.33 17.23 -1.92
C GLY A 152 -24.73 17.66 -2.33
N LYS A 153 -25.71 17.27 -1.51
CA LYS A 153 -27.11 17.64 -1.69
C LYS A 153 -27.37 19.07 -1.23
N LYS A 154 -28.30 19.76 -1.89
CA LYS A 154 -28.82 21.02 -1.34
C LYS A 154 -29.75 20.75 -0.15
N PRO A 155 -29.89 21.70 0.79
CA PRO A 155 -30.87 21.59 1.86
C PRO A 155 -32.27 21.38 1.29
N GLY A 156 -32.98 20.34 1.76
CA GLY A 156 -34.31 19.97 1.28
C GLY A 156 -34.33 18.92 0.15
N ASP A 157 -33.21 18.67 -0.53
CA ASP A 157 -33.15 17.62 -1.54
C ASP A 157 -33.17 16.23 -0.90
N ILE A 158 -33.92 15.31 -1.53
CA ILE A 158 -33.89 13.88 -1.22
C ILE A 158 -32.81 13.25 -2.09
N PHE A 159 -31.87 12.54 -1.45
CA PHE A 159 -30.84 11.81 -2.17
C PHE A 159 -31.43 10.51 -2.73
N PRO A 160 -31.30 10.22 -4.03
CA PRO A 160 -32.03 9.13 -4.69
C PRO A 160 -31.34 7.76 -4.49
N TRP A 161 -31.28 7.29 -3.24
CA TRP A 161 -30.68 6.01 -2.87
C TRP A 161 -31.24 4.82 -3.67
N SER A 162 -32.54 4.83 -3.97
CA SER A 162 -33.19 3.75 -4.71
C SER A 162 -32.60 3.56 -6.11
N LEU A 163 -32.31 4.67 -6.82
CA LEU A 163 -31.71 4.65 -8.15
C LEU A 163 -30.25 4.16 -8.13
N LEU A 164 -29.55 4.35 -7.00
CA LEU A 164 -28.15 3.96 -6.84
C LEU A 164 -27.96 2.52 -6.36
N THR A 165 -29.01 1.85 -5.89
CA THR A 165 -28.93 0.47 -5.38
C THR A 165 -28.25 -0.48 -6.37
N ILE A 166 -28.66 -0.46 -7.65
CA ILE A 166 -28.10 -1.35 -8.68
C ILE A 166 -26.63 -0.99 -9.00
N PRO A 167 -26.30 0.28 -9.30
CA PRO A 167 -24.92 0.73 -9.42
C PRO A 167 -24.01 0.34 -8.26
N ILE A 168 -24.47 0.51 -7.01
CA ILE A 168 -23.70 0.14 -5.82
C ILE A 168 -23.43 -1.36 -5.85
N ILE A 169 -24.47 -2.20 -6.00
CA ILE A 169 -24.29 -3.66 -6.04
C ILE A 169 -23.32 -4.07 -7.15
N TYR A 170 -23.43 -3.46 -8.34
CA TYR A 170 -22.53 -3.73 -9.46
C TYR A 170 -21.07 -3.44 -9.10
N TRP A 171 -20.77 -2.22 -8.64
CA TRP A 171 -19.39 -1.80 -8.35
C TRP A 171 -18.78 -2.54 -7.16
N GLU A 172 -19.57 -2.81 -6.12
CA GLU A 172 -19.13 -3.63 -4.98
C GLU A 172 -18.84 -5.07 -5.42
N THR A 173 -19.70 -5.65 -6.28
CA THR A 173 -19.49 -7.00 -6.80
C THR A 173 -18.21 -7.08 -7.63
N ILE A 174 -17.98 -6.13 -8.55
CA ILE A 174 -16.75 -6.08 -9.35
C ILE A 174 -15.51 -5.95 -8.45
N THR A 175 -15.56 -5.07 -7.45
CA THR A 175 -14.45 -4.87 -6.51
C THR A 175 -14.14 -6.15 -5.74
N ILE A 176 -15.16 -6.82 -5.19
CA ILE A 176 -15.02 -8.10 -4.50
C ILE A 176 -14.44 -9.17 -5.43
N LEU A 177 -14.93 -9.27 -6.66
CA LEU A 177 -14.43 -10.24 -7.65
C LEU A 177 -12.97 -9.98 -8.01
N ILE A 178 -12.56 -8.72 -8.16
CA ILE A 178 -11.15 -8.35 -8.37
C ILE A 178 -10.30 -8.77 -7.17
N PHE A 179 -10.74 -8.50 -5.94
CA PHE A 179 -10.02 -8.95 -4.75
C PHE A 179 -9.90 -10.47 -4.68
N ILE A 180 -10.99 -11.20 -4.93
CA ILE A 180 -10.98 -12.67 -4.97
C ILE A 180 -10.03 -13.17 -6.06
N MET A 181 -10.05 -12.56 -7.24
CA MET A 181 -9.14 -12.90 -8.33
C MET A 181 -7.68 -12.66 -7.92
N CYS A 182 -7.33 -11.47 -7.39
CA CYS A 182 -5.97 -11.14 -6.96
C CYS A 182 -5.46 -12.08 -5.85
N ILE A 183 -6.31 -12.38 -4.86
CA ILE A 183 -5.99 -13.35 -3.79
C ILE A 183 -5.79 -14.75 -4.40
N SER A 184 -6.67 -15.17 -5.30
CA SER A 184 -6.58 -16.48 -5.97
C SER A 184 -5.30 -16.60 -6.80
N TRP A 185 -4.95 -15.57 -7.57
CA TRP A 185 -3.69 -15.53 -8.31
C TRP A 185 -2.47 -15.60 -7.39
N THR A 186 -2.49 -14.84 -6.31
CA THR A 186 -1.40 -14.80 -5.34
C THR A 186 -1.22 -16.15 -4.65
N PHE A 187 -2.28 -16.80 -4.16
CA PHE A 187 -2.15 -18.03 -3.35
C PHE A 187 -2.22 -19.32 -4.16
N LEU A 188 -2.96 -19.36 -5.26
CA LEU A 188 -3.19 -20.60 -6.02
C LEU A 188 -2.26 -20.74 -7.22
N VAL A 189 -1.88 -19.62 -7.86
CA VAL A 189 -1.12 -19.66 -9.13
C VAL A 189 0.35 -19.38 -8.89
N ILE A 190 0.68 -18.27 -8.22
CA ILE A 190 2.06 -17.76 -8.17
C ILE A 190 2.75 -18.10 -6.84
N GLY A 191 2.03 -18.02 -5.72
CA GLY A 191 2.62 -18.00 -4.38
C GLY A 191 3.37 -19.28 -4.00
N SER A 192 2.85 -20.46 -4.34
CA SER A 192 3.54 -21.72 -4.07
C SER A 192 4.83 -21.84 -4.90
N SER A 193 4.79 -21.43 -6.17
CA SER A 193 5.97 -21.43 -7.04
C SER A 193 7.06 -20.51 -6.51
N TRP A 194 6.73 -19.27 -6.16
CA TRP A 194 7.72 -18.31 -5.67
C TRP A 194 8.26 -18.65 -4.27
N ILE A 195 7.39 -19.05 -3.34
CA ILE A 195 7.79 -19.22 -1.93
C ILE A 195 8.31 -20.65 -1.66
N GLU A 196 7.60 -21.68 -2.14
CA GLU A 196 7.95 -23.07 -1.81
C GLU A 196 8.99 -23.66 -2.76
N ILE A 197 8.91 -23.35 -4.06
CA ILE A 197 9.82 -23.90 -5.09
C ILE A 197 11.06 -23.01 -5.24
N GLU A 198 10.86 -21.74 -5.60
CA GLU A 198 11.95 -20.81 -5.90
C GLU A 198 12.60 -20.25 -4.64
N ARG A 199 11.91 -20.32 -3.49
CA ARG A 199 12.37 -19.78 -2.20
C ARG A 199 12.78 -18.31 -2.30
N LEU A 200 12.00 -17.54 -3.05
CA LEU A 200 12.14 -16.10 -3.23
C LEU A 200 11.07 -15.39 -2.38
N PRO A 201 11.23 -15.33 -1.04
CA PRO A 201 10.30 -14.58 -0.22
C PRO A 201 10.38 -13.10 -0.59
N PHE A 202 9.22 -12.45 -0.68
CA PHE A 202 9.17 -11.01 -0.88
C PHE A 202 9.92 -10.32 0.28
N PRO A 203 11.04 -9.60 0.04
CA PRO A 203 11.89 -9.08 1.11
C PRO A 203 11.14 -8.19 2.11
N TRP A 204 10.14 -7.47 1.63
CA TRP A 204 9.28 -6.60 2.43
C TRP A 204 8.33 -7.33 3.36
N ALA A 205 8.09 -8.62 3.17
CA ALA A 205 7.29 -9.41 4.09
C ALA A 205 8.07 -9.82 5.35
N VAL A 206 9.41 -9.70 5.36
CA VAL A 206 10.28 -10.16 6.46
C VAL A 206 9.92 -9.54 7.82
N PRO A 207 9.69 -8.22 7.95
CA PRO A 207 9.29 -7.63 9.24
C PRO A 207 7.94 -8.17 9.74
N LEU A 208 6.99 -8.41 8.85
CA LEU A 208 5.69 -8.98 9.20
C LEU A 208 5.81 -10.44 9.64
N THR A 209 6.51 -11.27 8.87
CA THR A 209 6.69 -12.69 9.21
C THR A 209 7.44 -12.85 10.52
N TYR A 210 8.44 -12.00 10.77
CA TYR A 210 9.16 -11.96 12.04
C TYR A 210 8.23 -11.62 13.22
N THR A 211 7.45 -10.53 13.12
CA THR A 211 6.54 -10.13 14.21
C THR A 211 5.40 -11.14 14.45
N ILE A 212 4.91 -11.81 13.41
CA ILE A 212 3.98 -12.95 13.53
C ILE A 212 4.67 -14.15 14.19
N GLY A 213 5.95 -14.39 13.89
CA GLY A 213 6.77 -15.40 14.55
C GLY A 213 6.89 -15.16 16.06
N LEU A 214 7.08 -13.90 16.48
CA LEU A 214 7.09 -13.54 17.90
C LEU A 214 5.77 -13.88 18.60
N LEU A 215 4.62 -13.72 17.93
CA LEU A 215 3.33 -14.13 18.50
C LEU A 215 3.28 -15.63 18.79
N LYS A 216 3.83 -16.44 17.87
CA LYS A 216 3.92 -17.90 18.01
C LYS A 216 4.81 -18.27 19.20
N GLU A 217 5.97 -17.65 19.31
CA GLU A 217 6.86 -17.89 20.46
C GLU A 217 6.19 -17.52 21.79
N SER A 218 5.45 -16.40 21.84
CA SER A 218 4.68 -16.05 23.03
C SER A 218 3.61 -17.10 23.39
N GLU A 219 2.94 -17.68 22.39
CA GLU A 219 1.99 -18.79 22.58
C GLU A 219 2.69 -20.04 23.13
N GLU A 220 3.82 -20.42 22.55
CA GLU A 220 4.62 -21.57 22.96
C GLU A 220 5.14 -21.42 24.40
N ILE A 221 5.76 -20.29 24.74
CA ILE A 221 6.25 -19.99 26.10
C ILE A 221 5.11 -20.03 27.12
N THR A 222 3.94 -19.48 26.76
CA THR A 222 2.78 -19.47 27.65
C THR A 222 2.22 -20.88 27.87
N SER A 223 2.24 -21.74 26.84
CA SER A 223 1.76 -23.13 26.93
C SER A 223 2.69 -24.05 27.74
N GLN A 224 3.99 -23.73 27.77
CA GLN A 224 5.01 -24.51 28.48
C GLN A 224 5.23 -24.03 29.93
N GLY A 225 4.71 -22.86 30.30
CA GLY A 225 4.87 -22.29 31.64
C GLY A 225 3.87 -22.90 32.65
N GLU A 226 4.38 -23.40 33.78
CA GLU A 226 3.57 -23.94 34.90
C GLU A 226 2.72 -22.88 35.64
N GLN A 227 2.87 -21.59 35.31
CA GLN A 227 2.12 -20.49 35.90
C GLN A 227 1.35 -19.78 34.78
N GLY A 228 0.02 -19.83 34.85
CA GLY A 228 -0.93 -19.32 33.85
C GLY A 228 -0.89 -17.80 33.56
N SER A 229 0.23 -17.13 33.79
CA SER A 229 0.50 -15.77 33.34
C SER A 229 1.03 -15.77 31.90
N TYR A 230 0.36 -15.03 31.03
CA TYR A 230 0.80 -14.80 29.66
C TYR A 230 2.18 -14.12 29.61
N LYS A 231 3.13 -14.69 28.85
CA LYS A 231 4.50 -14.19 28.70
C LYS A 231 4.78 -13.73 27.27
N PRO A 232 4.61 -12.43 26.97
CA PRO A 232 4.86 -11.89 25.64
C PRO A 232 6.35 -11.82 25.31
N LYS A 233 6.75 -12.49 24.24
CA LYS A 233 8.12 -12.50 23.71
C LYS A 233 8.61 -11.11 23.32
N ILE A 234 7.73 -10.28 22.74
CA ILE A 234 8.09 -8.93 22.31
C ILE A 234 8.53 -8.02 23.46
N PHE A 235 8.19 -8.33 24.72
CA PHE A 235 8.62 -7.56 25.89
C PHE A 235 9.75 -8.25 26.68
N ASP A 236 10.33 -9.33 26.15
CA ASP A 236 11.45 -10.02 26.79
C ASP A 236 12.79 -9.35 26.43
N PHE A 237 13.09 -8.24 27.11
CA PHE A 237 14.34 -7.50 26.93
C PHE A 237 15.58 -8.25 27.42
N LYS A 238 15.47 -9.45 27.99
CA LYS A 238 16.63 -10.28 28.30
C LYS A 238 17.15 -10.98 27.05
N ASP A 239 16.26 -11.29 26.11
CA ASP A 239 16.62 -11.88 24.83
C ASP A 239 17.50 -10.90 24.02
N PRO A 240 18.74 -11.29 23.64
CA PRO A 240 19.60 -10.48 22.77
C PRO A 240 18.94 -10.08 21.44
N LEU A 241 18.12 -10.96 20.85
CA LEU A 241 17.47 -10.74 19.56
C LEU A 241 16.33 -9.72 19.68
N ILE A 242 15.56 -9.75 20.78
CA ILE A 242 14.55 -8.70 21.06
C ILE A 242 15.22 -7.36 21.35
N ARG A 243 16.34 -7.35 22.08
CA ARG A 243 17.13 -6.11 22.27
C ARG A 243 17.63 -5.55 20.94
N ALA A 244 18.19 -6.40 20.08
CA ALA A 244 18.64 -5.99 18.75
C ALA A 244 17.49 -5.42 17.91
N PHE A 245 16.29 -6.03 17.98
CA PHE A 245 15.09 -5.51 17.34
C PHE A 245 14.74 -4.10 17.82
N TYR A 246 14.71 -3.84 19.13
CA TYR A 246 14.42 -2.51 19.66
C TYR A 246 15.52 -1.48 19.35
N ILE A 247 16.79 -1.90 19.32
CA ILE A 247 17.89 -1.03 18.86
C ILE A 247 17.66 -0.65 17.40
N GLY A 248 17.31 -1.61 16.55
CA GLY A 248 16.94 -1.35 15.15
C GLY A 248 15.76 -0.39 15.03
N LEU A 249 14.72 -0.55 15.85
CA LEU A 249 13.57 0.36 15.90
C LEU A 249 14.00 1.78 16.28
N LEU A 250 14.87 1.94 17.28
CA LEU A 250 15.40 3.25 17.70
C LEU A 250 16.27 3.90 16.62
N ILE A 251 17.14 3.12 15.95
CA ILE A 251 17.95 3.60 14.83
C ILE A 251 17.06 4.03 13.67
N GLY A 252 16.04 3.23 13.33
CA GLY A 252 15.06 3.56 12.30
C GLY A 252 14.29 4.84 12.62
N PHE A 253 13.83 4.99 13.87
CA PHE A 253 13.17 6.21 14.32
C PHE A 253 14.09 7.43 14.26
N ALA A 254 15.35 7.30 14.72
CA ALA A 254 16.34 8.36 14.66
C ALA A 254 16.69 8.76 13.22
N GLY A 255 16.82 7.78 12.32
CA GLY A 255 17.02 8.05 10.89
C GLY A 255 15.84 8.79 10.26
N SER A 256 14.61 8.41 10.64
CA SER A 256 13.38 9.00 10.13
C SER A 256 12.96 10.29 10.84
N ILE A 257 13.79 10.83 11.73
CA ILE A 257 13.46 12.05 12.47
C ILE A 257 13.26 13.25 11.55
N MET A 258 14.06 13.36 10.49
CA MET A 258 13.95 14.45 9.53
C MET A 258 12.60 14.43 8.80
N PRO A 259 12.15 13.29 8.24
CA PRO A 259 10.80 13.18 7.71
C PRO A 259 9.70 13.58 8.70
N VAL A 260 9.80 13.11 9.95
CA VAL A 260 8.82 13.43 11.00
C VAL A 260 8.80 14.94 11.31
N LEU A 261 9.98 15.55 11.44
CA LEU A 261 10.10 16.98 11.70
C LEU A 261 9.61 17.83 10.52
N ALA A 262 9.88 17.42 9.28
CA ALA A 262 9.40 18.10 8.08
C ALA A 262 7.88 18.02 7.90
N GLU A 263 7.22 16.99 8.45
CA GLU A 263 5.76 16.91 8.52
C GLU A 263 5.17 17.76 9.64
N ALA A 264 5.82 17.84 10.80
CA ALA A 264 5.32 18.59 11.96
C ALA A 264 5.66 20.09 11.94
N LEU A 265 6.76 20.48 11.30
CA LEU A 265 7.30 21.84 11.33
C LEU A 265 7.28 22.45 9.91
N PRO A 266 6.39 23.43 9.65
CA PRO A 266 6.30 24.09 8.35
C PRO A 266 7.63 24.63 7.81
N PRO A 267 8.55 25.20 8.62
CA PRO A 267 9.85 25.66 8.14
C PRO A 267 10.78 24.56 7.62
N LEU A 268 10.50 23.28 7.92
CA LEU A 268 11.27 22.14 7.44
C LEU A 268 10.59 21.43 6.28
N ALA A 269 9.48 21.97 5.75
CA ALA A 269 8.80 21.40 4.59
C ALA A 269 9.72 21.31 3.35
N TRP A 270 10.71 22.20 3.23
CA TRP A 270 11.73 22.14 2.17
C TRP A 270 12.68 20.95 2.30
N ALA A 271 12.88 20.42 3.51
CA ALA A 271 13.74 19.28 3.79
C ALA A 271 13.10 17.94 3.36
N GLY A 272 11.92 18.01 2.71
CA GLY A 272 11.53 16.98 1.77
C GLY A 272 11.26 15.63 2.40
N ALA A 273 10.46 15.59 3.47
CA ALA A 273 9.57 14.43 3.61
C ALA A 273 8.61 14.48 2.42
N VAL A 274 9.01 13.87 1.32
CA VAL A 274 8.11 13.68 0.20
C VAL A 274 7.17 12.54 0.60
N GLN A 275 5.95 12.64 0.11
CA GLN A 275 4.88 11.65 0.18
C GLN A 275 5.41 10.21 0.42
N TRP A 276 5.09 9.60 1.57
CA TRP A 276 5.54 8.24 1.98
C TRP A 276 6.95 8.13 2.60
N GLY A 277 7.55 9.24 3.06
CA GLY A 277 8.66 9.24 4.01
C GLY A 277 10.06 9.05 3.41
N TYR A 278 10.21 9.16 2.09
CA TYR A 278 11.52 9.21 1.43
C TYR A 278 12.00 10.64 1.22
N MET A 279 13.30 10.77 0.98
CA MET A 279 13.95 12.03 0.62
C MET A 279 14.51 11.94 -0.79
N ASP A 280 14.19 12.90 -1.63
CA ASP A 280 14.71 12.99 -2.99
C ASP A 280 15.94 13.92 -3.01
N VAL A 281 17.05 13.42 -3.56
CA VAL A 281 18.30 14.16 -3.74
C VAL A 281 18.59 14.28 -5.23
N ASN A 282 18.42 15.47 -5.77
CA ASN A 282 18.65 15.75 -7.19
C ASN A 282 20.14 16.04 -7.45
N LEU A 283 20.75 15.25 -8.34
CA LEU A 283 22.15 15.40 -8.72
C LEU A 283 22.30 16.30 -9.96
N TYR A 284 22.12 17.60 -9.77
CA TYR A 284 22.13 18.60 -10.86
C TYR A 284 23.40 18.58 -11.72
N SER A 285 24.57 18.33 -11.12
CA SER A 285 25.83 18.25 -11.86
C SER A 285 25.86 17.07 -12.83
N LEU A 286 25.30 15.92 -12.43
CA LEU A 286 25.23 14.74 -13.30
C LEU A 286 24.17 14.94 -14.40
N ALA A 287 23.04 15.56 -14.07
CA ALA A 287 22.01 15.92 -15.06
C ALA A 287 22.55 16.84 -16.15
N ALA A 288 23.42 17.80 -15.79
CA ALA A 288 24.06 18.66 -16.77
C ALA A 288 25.04 17.92 -17.71
N MET A 289 25.71 16.87 -17.22
CA MET A 289 26.66 16.07 -18.02
C MET A 289 25.95 15.02 -18.88
N PHE A 290 24.85 14.47 -18.39
CA PHE A 290 24.08 13.40 -19.03
C PHE A 290 22.59 13.76 -19.10
N PRO A 291 22.21 14.72 -19.96
CA PRO A 291 20.82 15.15 -20.09
C PRO A 291 19.92 13.99 -20.54
N GLY A 292 18.73 13.93 -19.95
CA GLY A 292 17.73 12.89 -20.20
C GLY A 292 17.82 11.65 -19.30
N ALA A 293 18.98 11.36 -18.70
CA ALA A 293 19.10 10.29 -17.70
C ALA A 293 18.47 10.69 -16.36
N ASN A 294 17.87 9.75 -15.63
CA ASN A 294 17.28 10.05 -14.33
C ASN A 294 18.36 10.23 -13.25
N TRP A 295 18.39 11.41 -12.63
CA TRP A 295 19.40 11.81 -11.64
C TRP A 295 18.80 12.23 -10.29
N THR A 296 17.59 11.75 -9.99
CA THR A 296 17.02 11.82 -8.65
C THR A 296 17.39 10.57 -7.86
N LEU A 297 18.18 10.73 -6.82
CA LEU A 297 18.41 9.69 -5.82
C LEU A 297 17.31 9.74 -4.77
N ARG A 298 16.48 8.70 -4.73
CA ARG A 298 15.46 8.55 -3.72
C ARG A 298 15.96 7.73 -2.55
N ILE A 299 16.14 8.37 -1.41
CA ILE A 299 16.63 7.75 -0.18
C ILE A 299 15.44 7.25 0.64
N HIS A 300 15.33 5.93 0.70
CA HIS A 300 14.47 5.20 1.61
C HIS A 300 15.35 4.57 2.69
N LEU A 301 15.18 4.97 3.95
CA LEU A 301 15.94 4.41 5.07
C LEU A 301 15.70 2.91 5.21
N GLU A 302 14.48 2.48 4.93
CA GLU A 302 14.08 1.08 4.92
C GLU A 302 14.77 0.27 3.80
N TYR A 303 15.14 0.90 2.67
CA TYR A 303 15.87 0.19 1.62
C TYR A 303 17.29 -0.14 2.06
N LEU A 304 17.93 0.68 2.89
CA LEU A 304 19.27 0.38 3.41
C LEU A 304 19.28 -0.92 4.21
N ALA A 305 18.28 -1.12 5.08
CA ALA A 305 18.14 -2.36 5.83
C ALA A 305 17.85 -3.56 4.91
N LEU A 306 17.01 -3.37 3.89
CA LEU A 306 16.73 -4.41 2.90
C LEU A 306 17.98 -4.78 2.08
N TRP A 307 18.78 -3.80 1.67
CA TRP A 307 19.98 -4.03 0.88
C TRP A 307 21.02 -4.87 1.62
N LEU A 308 21.02 -4.83 2.95
CA LEU A 308 21.91 -5.66 3.76
C LEU A 308 21.47 -7.13 3.84
N ILE A 309 20.19 -7.43 3.56
CA ILE A 309 19.62 -8.79 3.70
C ILE A 309 19.21 -9.41 2.37
N MET A 310 19.10 -8.63 1.30
CA MET A 310 18.69 -9.14 -0.01
C MET A 310 19.80 -9.97 -0.66
N PRO A 311 19.43 -11.05 -1.38
CA PRO A 311 20.35 -11.79 -2.23
C PRO A 311 21.05 -10.89 -3.26
N ASN A 312 22.33 -11.17 -3.54
CA ASN A 312 23.15 -10.35 -4.44
C ASN A 312 22.59 -10.28 -5.87
N ASP A 313 22.00 -11.36 -6.39
CA ASP A 313 21.34 -11.42 -7.69
C ASP A 313 20.16 -10.43 -7.81
N VAL A 314 19.37 -10.27 -6.73
CA VAL A 314 18.32 -9.26 -6.67
C VAL A 314 18.92 -7.86 -6.66
N LEU A 315 19.96 -7.62 -5.85
CA LEU A 315 20.69 -6.34 -5.81
C LEU A 315 21.28 -5.97 -7.18
N TRP A 316 21.91 -6.94 -7.85
CA TRP A 316 22.46 -6.73 -9.19
C TRP A 316 21.38 -6.40 -10.20
N THR A 317 20.21 -7.02 -10.10
CA THR A 317 19.08 -6.70 -10.97
C THR A 317 18.66 -5.24 -10.81
N PHE A 318 18.54 -4.73 -9.57
CA PHE A 318 18.26 -3.31 -9.32
C PHE A 318 19.33 -2.38 -9.91
N ILE A 319 20.61 -2.71 -9.68
CA ILE A 319 21.74 -1.92 -10.21
C ILE A 319 21.73 -1.92 -11.74
N ILE A 320 21.53 -3.08 -12.38
CA ILE A 320 21.49 -3.21 -13.83
C ILE A 320 20.32 -2.42 -14.41
N VAL A 321 19.12 -2.54 -13.86
CA VAL A 321 17.95 -1.77 -14.31
C VAL A 321 18.20 -0.27 -14.19
N GLN A 322 18.77 0.18 -13.06
CA GLN A 322 19.08 1.59 -12.87
C GLN A 322 20.14 2.10 -13.86
N VAL A 323 21.25 1.38 -14.01
CA VAL A 323 22.36 1.81 -14.87
C VAL A 323 21.99 1.69 -16.35
N VAL A 324 21.44 0.57 -16.77
CA VAL A 324 21.16 0.28 -18.18
C VAL A 324 19.94 1.05 -18.65
N LEU A 325 18.82 0.99 -17.93
CA LEU A 325 17.56 1.57 -18.40
C LEU A 325 17.44 3.06 -18.03
N ASN A 326 17.66 3.42 -16.76
CA ASN A 326 17.48 4.81 -16.33
C ASN A 326 18.62 5.75 -16.74
N TRP A 327 19.87 5.24 -16.87
CA TRP A 327 21.00 6.09 -17.22
C TRP A 327 21.43 5.94 -18.68
N ILE A 328 21.83 4.74 -19.11
CA ILE A 328 22.39 4.53 -20.45
C ILE A 328 21.32 4.68 -21.53
N TRP A 329 20.21 3.96 -21.42
CA TRP A 329 19.14 3.99 -22.41
C TRP A 329 18.52 5.38 -22.54
N LEU A 330 18.06 5.99 -21.44
CA LEU A 330 17.42 7.30 -21.50
C LEU A 330 18.34 8.39 -22.09
N TYR A 331 19.59 8.46 -21.63
CA TYR A 331 20.58 9.38 -22.19
C TYR A 331 20.75 9.15 -23.70
N THR A 332 20.95 7.89 -24.11
CA THR A 332 21.19 7.54 -25.51
C THR A 332 19.96 7.86 -26.37
N ALA A 333 18.76 7.51 -25.90
CA ALA A 333 17.50 7.74 -26.61
C ALA A 333 17.25 9.24 -26.83
N VAL A 334 17.52 10.10 -25.83
CA VAL A 334 17.46 11.55 -25.98
C VAL A 334 18.51 12.04 -26.99
N ARG A 335 19.77 11.59 -26.87
CA ARG A 335 20.87 12.06 -27.74
C ARG A 335 20.68 11.64 -29.20
N LEU A 336 20.04 10.51 -29.44
CA LEU A 336 19.69 10.02 -30.77
C LEU A 336 18.37 10.59 -31.31
N GLY A 337 17.62 11.37 -30.50
CA GLY A 337 16.32 11.92 -30.88
C GLY A 337 15.21 10.88 -30.99
N ILE A 338 15.37 9.71 -30.35
CA ILE A 338 14.34 8.67 -30.27
C ILE A 338 13.19 9.14 -29.37
N ILE A 339 13.53 9.81 -28.28
CA ILE A 339 12.58 10.45 -27.36
C ILE A 339 12.86 11.96 -27.27
N PRO A 340 11.83 12.80 -27.05
CA PRO A 340 12.03 14.24 -26.93
C PRO A 340 12.80 14.60 -25.65
N TYR A 341 13.54 15.70 -25.70
CA TYR A 341 14.16 16.30 -24.52
C TYR A 341 13.25 17.37 -23.93
N GLU A 342 13.02 17.30 -22.62
CA GLU A 342 12.39 18.38 -21.85
C GLU A 342 13.31 18.77 -20.69
N PRO A 343 13.65 20.06 -20.54
CA PRO A 343 14.46 20.52 -19.42
C PRO A 343 13.85 20.12 -18.07
N GLY A 344 14.61 19.39 -17.26
CA GLY A 344 14.17 18.91 -15.94
C GLY A 344 13.60 17.49 -15.92
N MET A 345 13.49 16.83 -17.07
CA MET A 345 13.04 15.43 -17.16
C MET A 345 13.92 14.45 -16.37
N GLU A 346 15.17 14.83 -16.09
CA GLU A 346 16.11 14.07 -15.26
C GLU A 346 15.62 13.90 -13.82
N PHE A 347 14.66 14.72 -13.38
CA PHE A 347 14.11 14.71 -12.03
C PHE A 347 12.65 14.26 -11.97
N TYR A 348 12.11 13.71 -13.07
CA TYR A 348 10.77 13.15 -13.09
C TYR A 348 10.75 11.79 -12.38
N VAL A 349 9.88 11.62 -11.39
CA VAL A 349 9.82 10.40 -10.56
C VAL A 349 8.48 9.66 -10.64
N TYR A 350 7.52 10.18 -11.41
CA TYR A 350 6.16 9.63 -11.60
C TYR A 350 5.70 9.76 -13.06
N GLY A 351 4.40 9.61 -13.36
CA GLY A 351 3.74 9.43 -14.67
C GLY A 351 4.03 10.39 -15.84
N GLY A 352 5.11 11.17 -15.78
CA GLY A 352 5.76 11.81 -16.94
C GLY A 352 7.20 11.31 -17.17
N ALA A 353 7.69 10.34 -16.39
CA ALA A 353 9.05 9.84 -16.48
C ALA A 353 9.32 9.21 -17.86
N PRO A 354 10.46 9.49 -18.50
CA PRO A 354 10.75 9.05 -19.87
C PRO A 354 10.73 7.52 -20.05
N GLY A 355 10.90 6.76 -18.97
CA GLY A 355 10.80 5.31 -19.01
C GLY A 355 9.39 4.77 -19.25
N GLY A 356 8.36 5.62 -19.20
CA GLY A 356 7.00 5.29 -19.63
C GLY A 356 6.66 5.69 -21.06
N TRP A 357 7.64 6.21 -21.82
CA TRP A 357 7.41 6.70 -23.18
C TRP A 357 7.75 5.66 -24.24
N GLU A 358 7.01 5.72 -25.35
CA GLU A 358 7.31 4.97 -26.56
C GLU A 358 8.67 5.39 -27.17
N PRO A 359 9.39 4.50 -27.87
CA PRO A 359 8.99 3.14 -28.27
C PRO A 359 9.35 2.04 -27.25
N PHE A 360 9.92 2.38 -26.09
CA PHE A 360 10.39 1.40 -25.11
C PHE A 360 10.02 1.78 -23.68
N SER A 361 8.74 1.57 -23.36
CA SER A 361 8.10 1.91 -22.09
C SER A 361 8.45 0.91 -20.97
N TYR A 362 9.75 0.77 -20.64
CA TYR A 362 10.25 -0.21 -19.67
C TYR A 362 9.68 -0.05 -18.25
N MET A 363 9.29 1.16 -17.83
CA MET A 363 8.63 1.37 -16.55
C MET A 363 7.23 0.73 -16.53
N ILE A 364 6.51 0.80 -17.65
CA ILE A 364 5.22 0.14 -17.81
C ILE A 364 5.43 -1.37 -17.77
N MET A 365 6.39 -1.90 -18.55
CA MET A 365 6.75 -3.33 -18.52
C MET A 365 7.05 -3.82 -17.09
N GLY A 366 7.78 -3.04 -16.30
CA GLY A 366 8.10 -3.36 -14.91
C GLY A 366 6.88 -3.33 -13.98
N THR A 367 5.89 -2.48 -14.28
CA THR A 367 4.70 -2.29 -13.45
C THR A 367 3.59 -3.29 -13.78
N VAL A 368 3.35 -3.59 -15.06
CA VAL A 368 2.30 -4.52 -15.50
C VAL A 368 2.81 -5.96 -15.69
N GLY A 369 4.13 -6.15 -15.65
CA GLY A 369 4.80 -7.40 -15.97
C GLY A 369 5.00 -7.58 -17.49
N VAL A 370 6.16 -8.11 -17.87
CA VAL A 370 6.55 -8.37 -19.27
C VAL A 370 5.48 -9.12 -20.08
N PRO A 371 4.76 -10.13 -19.54
CA PRO A 371 3.75 -10.86 -20.31
C PRO A 371 2.53 -10.02 -20.72
N PHE A 372 2.15 -9.03 -19.92
CA PHE A 372 0.98 -8.19 -20.20
C PHE A 372 1.32 -6.99 -21.09
N PHE A 373 2.61 -6.65 -21.23
CA PHE A 373 3.07 -5.56 -22.08
C PHE A 373 3.17 -5.94 -23.57
N ILE A 374 3.43 -7.21 -23.88
CA ILE A 374 3.58 -7.72 -25.27
C ILE A 374 2.20 -8.00 -25.91
N GLY A 375 1.10 -7.83 -25.16
CA GLY A 375 -0.27 -8.16 -25.55
C GLY A 375 -1.01 -7.04 -26.27
#